data_AF-A0A7T5E6L6-F1
#
_entry.id   AF-A0A7T5E6L6-F1
#
_cell.length_a   1.000
_cell.length_b   1.000
_cell.length_c   1.000
_cell.angle_alpha   90.00
_cell.angle_beta   90.00
_cell.angle_gamma   90.00
#
_symmetry.space_group_name_H-M   'P 1'
#
loop_
_entity.id
_entity.type
_entity.pdbx_description
1 polymer ?
#
loop_
_entity_poly.entity_id
_entity_poly.type
_entity_poly.pdbx_seq_one_letter_code
_entity_poly.pdbx_strand_id
1 'polypeptide(L)' 'MKEFFENVFRYPRYLISFSLGILYNAVQPLVPLFQRPTTAVALVGAVVAGFLFLTFTLRAMLGLGAA' A
#
# COMPACT_ATOMS: atom_id res chain seq x y z
N MET A 1 23.23 29.91 -3.66
CA MET A 1 23.18 28.44 -3.71
C MET A 1 22.82 27.79 -2.38
N LYS A 2 23.40 28.21 -1.24
CA LYS A 2 23.12 27.58 0.07
C LYS A 2 21.63 27.59 0.46
N GLU A 3 20.96 28.74 0.37
CA GLU A 3 19.51 28.86 0.61
C GLU A 3 18.65 27.99 -0.32
N PHE A 4 19.05 27.84 -1.59
CA PHE A 4 18.33 26.98 -2.54
C PHE A 4 18.35 25.53 -2.06
N PHE A 5 19.52 25.00 -1.72
CA PHE A 5 19.63 23.63 -1.21
C PHE A 5 18.95 23.48 0.16
N GLU A 6 19.06 24.45 1.07
CA GLU A 6 18.34 24.42 2.36
C GLU A 6 16.81 24.38 2.19
N ASN A 7 16.26 25.03 1.17
CA ASN A 7 14.85 24.93 0.84
C ASN A 7 14.51 23.59 0.18
N VAL A 8 15.35 23.09 -0.73
CA VAL A 8 15.14 21.80 -1.41
C VAL A 8 15.13 20.64 -0.42
N PHE A 9 16.04 20.63 0.56
CA PHE A 9 16.11 19.59 1.60
C PHE A 9 14.89 19.55 2.53
N ARG A 10 14.00 20.56 2.52
CA ARG A 10 12.74 20.52 3.27
C ARG A 10 11.68 19.66 2.58
N TYR A 11 11.68 19.58 1.26
CA TYR A 11 10.65 18.82 0.52
C TYR A 11 10.63 17.33 0.85
N PRO A 12 11.77 16.61 0.95
CA PRO A 12 11.76 15.21 1.39
C PRO A 12 11.06 15.02 2.74
N ARG A 13 11.29 15.93 3.70
CA ARG A 13 10.64 15.87 5.02
C ARG A 13 9.12 16.04 4.94
N TYR A 14 8.66 16.96 4.10
CA TYR A 14 7.23 17.12 3.85
C TYR A 14 6.63 15.93 3.12
N LEU A 15 7.31 15.40 2.11
CA LEU A 15 6.90 14.20 1.37
C LEU A 15 6.73 13.01 2.29
N ILE A 16 7.68 12.78 3.21
CA ILE A 16 7.59 11.70 4.19
C ILE A 16 6.37 11.91 5.08
N SER A 17 6.21 13.09 5.67
CA SER A 17 5.12 13.37 6.61
C SER A 17 3.75 13.26 5.94
N PHE A 18 3.61 13.81 4.73
CA PHE A 18 2.41 13.75 3.91
C PHE A 18 2.08 12.30 3.49
N SER A 19 3.06 11.58 2.96
CA SER A 19 2.87 10.20 2.50
C SER A 19 2.50 9.28 3.67
N LEU A 20 3.20 9.41 4.80
CA LEU A 20 2.87 8.65 6.01
C LEU A 20 1.48 9.00 6.54
N GLY A 21 1.09 10.29 6.55
CA GLY A 21 -0.25 10.70 6.94
C GLY A 21 -1.34 10.08 6.08
N ILE A 22 -1.15 10.06 4.76
CA ILE A 22 -2.08 9.43 3.81
C ILE A 22 -2.14 7.91 4.05
N LEU A 23 -0.99 7.24 4.09
CA LEU A 23 -0.93 5.79 4.30
C LEU A 23 -1.56 5.40 5.64
N TYR A 24 -1.28 6.17 6.69
CA TYR A 24 -1.90 5.97 8.00
C TYR A 24 -3.41 6.12 7.92
N ASN A 25 -3.93 7.20 7.32
CA ASN A 25 -5.37 7.42 7.21
C ASN A 25 -6.08 6.32 6.40
N ALA A 26 -5.44 5.81 5.35
CA ALA A 26 -5.96 4.71 4.55
C ALA A 26 -6.00 3.37 5.32
N VAL A 27 -4.99 3.11 6.16
CA VAL A 27 -4.88 1.85 6.93
C VAL A 27 -5.64 1.89 8.25
N GLN A 28 -5.79 3.07 8.87
CA GLN A 28 -6.47 3.24 10.16
C GLN A 28 -7.84 2.55 10.25
N PRO A 29 -8.77 2.67 9.27
CA PRO A 29 -10.07 1.99 9.35
C PRO A 29 -9.96 0.46 9.29
N LEU A 30 -8.84 -0.10 8.81
CA LEU A 30 -8.58 -1.54 8.76
C LEU A 30 -8.13 -2.10 10.12
N VAL A 31 -7.46 -1.28 10.95
CA VAL A 31 -6.97 -1.66 12.28
C VAL A 31 -8.03 -2.33 13.17
N PRO A 32 -9.26 -1.79 13.34
CA PRO A 32 -10.27 -2.43 14.18
C PRO A 32 -10.73 -3.81 13.67
N LEU A 33 -10.59 -4.12 12.37
CA LEU A 33 -10.93 -5.45 11.85
C LEU A 33 -10.02 -6.55 12.39
N PHE A 34 -8.83 -6.21 12.89
CA PHE A 34 -7.93 -7.18 13.53
C PHE A 34 -8.33 -7.51 14.98
N GLN A 35 -9.27 -6.78 15.58
CA GLN A 35 -9.71 -7.03 16.97
C GLN A 35 -10.61 -8.26 17.11
N ARG A 36 -11.20 -8.76 16.01
CA ARG A 36 -11.99 -9.98 16.00
C ARG A 36 -11.34 -11.00 15.06
N PRO A 37 -11.16 -12.25 15.48
CA PRO A 37 -10.39 -13.23 14.71
C PRO A 37 -11.03 -13.53 13.35
N THR A 38 -12.36 -13.54 13.27
CA THR A 38 -13.10 -13.80 12.03
C THR A 38 -12.88 -12.69 11.00
N THR A 39 -12.97 -11.42 11.39
CA THR A 39 -12.74 -10.28 10.49
C THR A 39 -11.27 -10.13 10.12
N ALA A 40 -10.36 -10.50 11.02
CA ALA A 40 -8.92 -10.52 10.74
C ALA A 40 -8.60 -11.53 9.62
N VAL A 41 -9.10 -12.77 9.75
CA VAL A 41 -8.93 -13.82 8.73
C VAL A 41 -9.58 -13.41 7.41
N ALA A 42 -10.78 -12.82 7.45
CA ALA A 42 -11.45 -12.33 6.25
C ALA A 42 -10.65 -11.24 5.54
N LEU A 43 -10.10 -10.27 6.28
CA LEU A 43 -9.28 -9.19 5.73
C LEU A 43 -8.00 -9.73 5.08
N VAL A 44 -7.26 -10.60 5.78
CA VAL A 44 -6.04 -11.22 5.24
C VAL A 44 -6.38 -12.05 4.00
N GLY A 45 -7.44 -12.86 4.05
CA GLY A 45 -7.91 -13.65 2.93
C GLY A 45 -8.27 -12.79 1.72
N ALA A 46 -8.97 -11.68 1.93
CA ALA A 46 -9.32 -10.74 0.87
C ALA A 46 -8.08 -10.10 0.22
N VAL A 47 -7.08 -9.71 1.01
CA VAL A 47 -5.82 -9.16 0.49
C VAL A 47 -5.08 -10.20 -0.34
N VAL A 48 -4.89 -11.42 0.18
CA VAL A 48 -4.21 -12.50 -0.54
C VAL A 48 -4.95 -12.86 -1.82
N ALA A 49 -6.28 -13.02 -1.76
CA ALA A 49 -7.10 -13.32 -2.93
C ALA A 49 -7.02 -12.20 -3.97
N GLY A 50 -7.05 -10.94 -3.56
CA GLY A 50 -6.88 -9.78 -4.46
C GLY A 50 -5.53 -9.79 -5.16
N PHE A 51 -4.43 -10.04 -4.44
CA PHE A 51 -3.11 -10.16 -5.03
C PHE A 51 -2.98 -11.34 -5.98
N LEU A 52 -3.52 -12.51 -5.63
CA LEU A 52 -3.53 -13.68 -6.50
C LEU A 52 -4.35 -13.41 -7.76
N PHE A 53 -5.54 -12.83 -7.62
CA PHE A 53 -6.39 -12.44 -8.74
C PHE A 53 -5.64 -11.51 -9.71
N LEU A 54 -5.08 -10.41 -9.22
CA LEU A 54 -4.29 -9.49 -10.03
C LEU A 54 -3.11 -10.19 -10.71
N THR A 55 -2.38 -11.01 -9.96
CA THR A 55 -1.21 -11.74 -10.49
C THR A 55 -1.63 -12.68 -11.61
N PHE A 56 -2.67 -13.48 -11.42
CA PHE A 56 -3.15 -14.42 -12.45
C PHE A 56 -3.72 -13.70 -13.67
N THR A 57 -4.46 -12.60 -13.48
CA THR A 57 -4.95 -11.78 -14.58
C THR A 57 -3.79 -11.19 -15.39
N LEU A 58 -2.81 -10.56 -14.74
CA LEU A 58 -1.66 -10.00 -15.41
C LEU A 58 -0.83 -11.09 -16.10
N ARG A 59 -0.63 -12.24 -15.46
CA ARG A 59 0.08 -13.38 -16.05
C ARG A 59 -0.61 -13.90 -17.30
N ALA A 60 -1.94 -13.98 -17.29
CA ALA A 60 -2.73 -14.37 -18.45
C ALA A 60 -2.65 -13.32 -19.58
N MET A 61 -2.76 -12.04 -19.25
CA MET A 61 -2.63 -10.93 -20.22
C MET A 61 -1.24 -10.87 -20.85
N LEU A 62 -0.19 -11.20 -20.09
CA LEU A 62 1.19 -11.22 -20.56
C LEU A 62 1.60 -12.54 -21.22
N GLY A 63 0.69 -13.52 -21.33
CA GLY A 63 0.99 -14.83 -21.95
C GLY A 63 1.97 -15.71 -21.15
N LEU A 64 2.28 -15.34 -19.90
CA LEU A 64 3.26 -16.02 -19.04
C LEU A 64 2.70 -17.31 -18.38
N GLY A 65 1.45 -17.66 -18.68
CA GLY A 65 0.72 -18.80 -18.11
C GLY A 65 0.63 -20.03 -19.02
N ALA A 66 1.05 -19.92 -20.27
CA ALA A 66 1.06 -21.03 -21.23
C ALA A 66 2.49 -21.54 -21.41
N ALA A 67 2.72 -22.77 -20.96
CA ALA A 67 3.72 -23.66 -21.54
C ALA A 67 3.00 -24.66 -22.43
#